data_AF-A0A920NAC7-F1
#
_entry.id   AF-A0A920NAC7-F1
#
_cell.length_a   1.000
_cell.length_b   1.000
_cell.length_c   1.000
_cell.angle_alpha   90.00
_cell.angle_beta   90.00
_cell.angle_gamma   90.00
#
_symmetry.space_group_name_H-M   'P 1'
#
loop_
_entity.id
_entity.type
_entity.pdbx_description
1 polymer ?
#
loop_
_entity_poly.entity_id
_entity_poly.type
_entity_poly.pdbx_seq_one_letter_code
_entity_poly.pdbx_strand_id
1 'polypeptide(L)' 'MGLYADLSKLCKASKVGASFQVDKLPVDEHLKSAFPTEWIELAVSGGEDYELLFTASEKTVNNLKPEEEISFSNYWRNH' A
#
# COMPACT_ATOMS: atom_id res chain seq x y z
N MET A 1 7.65 8.65 -9.83
CA MET A 1 6.98 8.83 -8.51
C MET A 1 6.46 7.45 -8.10
N GLY A 2 5.89 7.25 -6.91
CA GLY A 2 5.41 5.92 -6.50
C GLY A 2 6.31 5.17 -5.51
N LEU A 3 5.89 3.95 -5.15
CA LEU A 3 6.41 3.18 -4.02
C LEU A 3 7.95 3.08 -3.99
N TYR A 4 8.59 2.78 -5.13
CA TYR A 4 10.05 2.66 -5.18
C TYR A 4 10.76 3.98 -4.82
N ALA A 5 10.26 5.09 -5.34
CA ALA A 5 10.85 6.40 -5.10
C ALA A 5 10.68 6.81 -3.63
N ASP A 6 9.52 6.54 -3.05
CA ASP A 6 9.22 6.92 -1.68
C ASP A 6 9.91 6.01 -0.65
N LEU A 7 9.97 4.70 -0.92
CA LEU A 7 10.77 3.76 -0.12
C LEU A 7 12.26 4.12 -0.17
N SER A 8 12.79 4.54 -1.34
CA SER A 8 14.17 4.99 -1.48
C SER A 8 14.45 6.24 -0.62
N LYS A 9 13.53 7.23 -0.63
CA LYS A 9 13.64 8.42 0.22
C LYS A 9 13.62 8.07 1.70
N LEU A 10 12.68 7.19 2.11
CA LEU A 10 12.56 6.73 3.49
C LEU A 10 13.85 6.04 3.96
N CYS A 11 14.36 5.10 3.17
CA CYS A 11 15.61 4.38 3.45
C CYS A 11 16.80 5.33 3.61
N LYS A 12 16.93 6.32 2.70
CA LYS A 12 17.98 7.35 2.77
C LYS A 12 17.89 8.18 4.04
N ALA A 13 16.69 8.63 4.40
CA ALA A 13 16.46 9.41 5.61
C ALA A 13 16.77 8.62 6.89
N SER A 14 16.44 7.32 6.90
CA SER A 14 16.66 6.42 8.03
C SER A 14 18.04 5.76 8.06
N LYS A 15 18.87 5.92 7.02
CA LYS A 15 20.19 5.27 6.86
C LYS A 15 20.13 3.74 6.93
N VAL A 16 19.11 3.16 6.31
CA VAL A 16 18.90 1.70 6.22
C VAL A 16 18.65 1.28 4.78
N GLY A 17 18.68 -0.03 4.51
CA GLY A 17 18.10 -0.62 3.30
C GLY A 17 16.71 -1.19 3.59
N ALA A 18 15.96 -1.50 2.53
CA ALA A 18 14.67 -2.19 2.63
C ALA A 18 14.60 -3.38 1.66
N SER A 19 13.90 -4.42 2.08
CA SER A 19 13.48 -5.55 1.26
C SER A 19 11.99 -5.75 1.50
N PHE A 20 11.23 -6.02 0.43
CA PHE A 20 9.79 -6.23 0.50
C PHE A 20 9.37 -7.32 -0.48
N GLN A 21 8.23 -7.95 -0.20
CA GLN A 21 7.66 -9.02 -1.02
C GLN A 21 6.64 -8.41 -1.98
N VAL A 22 6.97 -8.37 -3.27
CA VAL A 22 6.11 -7.77 -4.31
C VAL A 22 4.74 -8.43 -4.39
N ASP A 23 4.66 -9.74 -4.13
CA ASP A 23 3.40 -10.50 -4.16
C ASP A 23 2.42 -10.12 -3.04
N LYS A 24 2.89 -9.39 -2.02
CA LYS A 24 2.07 -8.88 -0.92
C LYS A 24 1.59 -7.45 -1.13
N LEU A 25 1.91 -6.82 -2.26
CA LEU A 25 1.40 -5.49 -2.55
C LEU A 25 -0.13 -5.55 -2.69
N PRO A 26 -0.86 -4.62 -2.05
CA PRO A 26 -2.30 -4.48 -2.25
C PRO A 26 -2.52 -3.89 -3.65
N VAL A 27 -2.65 -4.77 -4.64
CA VAL A 27 -2.90 -4.42 -6.04
C VAL A 27 -4.18 -5.09 -6.50
N ASP A 28 -4.96 -4.37 -7.29
CA ASP A 28 -6.21 -4.89 -7.85
C ASP A 28 -5.93 -6.13 -8.73
N GLU A 29 -6.73 -7.19 -8.56
CA GLU A 29 -6.61 -8.42 -9.35
C GLU A 29 -6.85 -8.17 -10.85
N HIS A 30 -7.65 -7.16 -11.21
CA HIS A 30 -7.83 -6.73 -12.59
C HIS A 30 -6.51 -6.26 -13.20
N LEU A 31 -5.67 -5.52 -12.46
CA LEU A 31 -4.36 -5.07 -12.93
C LEU A 31 -3.44 -6.27 -13.22
N LYS A 32 -3.42 -7.26 -12.31
CA LYS A 32 -2.63 -8.49 -12.50
C LYS A 32 -3.10 -9.28 -13.72
N SER A 33 -4.42 -9.40 -13.91
CA SER A 33 -5.00 -10.14 -15.03
C SER A 33 -4.79 -9.45 -16.38
N ALA A 34 -4.81 -8.12 -16.41
CA ALA A 34 -4.63 -7.33 -17.61
C ALA A 34 -3.15 -7.24 -18.03
N PHE A 35 -2.23 -7.19 -17.06
CA PHE A 35 -0.80 -7.02 -17.29
C PHE A 35 0.03 -8.07 -16.52
N PRO A 36 -0.13 -9.37 -16.84
CA PRO A 36 0.46 -10.47 -16.04
C PRO A 36 1.99 -10.41 -15.95
N THR A 37 2.66 -9.78 -16.92
CA THR A 37 4.12 -9.62 -16.95
C THR A 37 4.61 -8.26 -16.46
N GLU A 38 3.77 -7.23 -16.46
CA GLU A 38 4.18 -5.84 -16.17
C GLU A 38 3.55 -5.27 -14.89
N TRP A 39 2.59 -5.97 -14.27
CA TRP A 39 1.84 -5.47 -13.12
C TRP A 39 2.75 -5.02 -11.96
N ILE A 40 3.92 -5.66 -11.77
CA ILE A 40 4.89 -5.29 -10.73
C ILE A 40 5.47 -3.90 -11.00
N GLU A 41 5.89 -3.65 -12.24
CA GLU A 41 6.45 -2.35 -12.63
C GLU A 41 5.39 -1.27 -12.49
N LEU A 42 4.16 -1.56 -12.92
CA LEU A 42 3.02 -0.66 -12.79
C LEU A 42 2.70 -0.36 -11.32
N ALA A 43 2.66 -1.37 -10.45
CA ALA A 43 2.36 -1.21 -9.03
C ALA A 43 3.44 -0.42 -8.28
N VAL A 44 4.71 -0.59 -8.66
CA VAL A 44 5.85 0.01 -7.95
C VAL A 44 6.18 1.42 -8.47
N SER A 45 5.82 1.73 -9.71
CA SER A 45 6.02 3.05 -10.35
C SER A 45 4.76 3.92 -10.40
N GLY A 46 3.58 3.34 -10.17
CA GLY A 46 2.31 4.04 -10.03
C GLY A 46 2.36 5.04 -8.88
N GLY A 47 1.93 6.27 -9.12
CA GLY A 47 2.09 7.39 -8.19
C GLY A 47 0.80 8.18 -7.91
N GLU A 48 -0.35 7.72 -8.38
CA GLU A 48 -1.63 8.44 -8.30
C GLU A 48 -2.57 7.89 -7.22
N ASP A 49 -2.19 6.81 -6.51
CA ASP A 49 -3.05 6.17 -5.51
C ASP A 49 -3.00 6.86 -4.13
N TYR A 50 -2.13 7.87 -3.93
CA TYR A 50 -2.00 8.67 -2.69
C TYR A 50 -1.95 7.85 -1.38
N GLU A 51 -1.42 6.64 -1.43
CA GLU A 51 -1.32 5.73 -0.29
C GLU A 51 -0.25 6.15 0.74
N LEU A 52 -0.43 5.73 2.00
CA LEU A 52 0.54 5.97 3.08
C LEU A 52 1.61 4.87 3.13
N LEU A 53 2.89 5.28 3.14
CA LEU A 53 4.04 4.38 3.34
C LEU A 53 4.73 4.67 4.68
N PHE A 54 4.81 3.67 5.57
CA PHE A 54 5.48 3.78 6.87
C PHE A 54 6.15 2.48 7.29
N THR A 55 7.05 2.56 8.29
CA THR A 55 7.67 1.41 8.94
C THR A 55 7.31 1.40 10.42
N ALA A 56 7.12 0.20 10.98
CA ALA A 56 6.83 0.01 12.39
C ALA A 56 7.34 -1.36 12.86
N SER A 57 7.46 -1.55 14.17
CA SER A 57 7.77 -2.88 14.72
C SER A 57 6.63 -3.86 14.43
N GLU A 58 6.93 -5.15 14.32
CA GLU A 58 5.90 -6.19 14.12
C GLU A 58 4.80 -6.13 15.18
N LYS A 59 5.18 -5.88 16.45
CA LYS A 59 4.24 -5.65 17.55
C LYS A 59 3.29 -4.48 17.28
N THR A 60 3.79 -3.39 16.70
CA THR A 60 2.96 -2.23 16.34
C THR A 60 2.02 -2.57 15.21
N VAL A 61 2.52 -3.22 14.16
CA VAL A 61 1.72 -3.62 12.99
C VAL A 61 0.58 -4.57 13.40
N ASN A 62 0.86 -5.55 14.26
CA ASN A 62 -0.16 -6.50 14.75
C ASN A 62 -1.24 -5.86 15.62
N ASN A 63 -1.00 -4.64 16.13
CA ASN A 63 -1.98 -3.87 16.91
C ASN A 63 -2.76 -2.86 16.06
N LEU A 64 -2.48 -2.76 14.76
CA LEU A 64 -3.29 -1.95 13.85
C LEU A 64 -4.65 -2.63 13.67
N LYS A 65 -5.72 -1.84 13.82
CA LYS A 65 -7.06 -2.29 13.46
C LYS A 65 -7.20 -2.17 11.94
N PRO A 66 -7.81 -3.16 11.27
CA PRO A 66 -8.17 -2.99 9.86
C PRO A 66 -9.11 -1.79 9.71
N GLU A 67 -9.09 -1.16 8.53
CA GLU A 67 -10.01 -0.10 8.17
C GLU A 67 -11.45 -0.56 8.44
N GLU A 68 -12.19 0.19 9.25
CA GLU A 68 -13.64 0.00 9.35
C GLU A 68 -14.24 0.58 8.07
N GLU A 69 -14.86 -0.27 7.25
CA GLU A 69 -15.59 0.17 6.07
C GLU A 69 -16.69 1.14 6.52
N ILE A 70 -16.56 2.43 6.20
CA ILE A 70 -17.59 3.43 6.48
C ILE A 70 -18.78 3.10 5.57
N SER A 71 -19.69 2.26 6.05
CA SER A 71 -20.92 1.96 5.33
C SER A 71 -21.86 3.17 5.40
N PHE A 72 -21.89 3.95 4.32
CA PHE A 72 -22.84 5.05 4.13
C PHE A 72 -24.31 4.61 4.26
N SER A 73 -24.61 3.32 4.11
CA SER A 73 -25.96 2.77 4.30
C SER A 73 -26.47 2.89 5.74
N ASN A 74 -25.57 2.83 6.74
CA ASN A 74 -25.92 2.96 8.15
C ASN A 74 -26.18 4.42 8.56
N TYR A 75 -25.66 5.38 7.80
CA TYR A 75 -25.81 6.81 8.09
C TYR A 75 -27.23 7.32 7.76
N TRP A 76 -27.83 6.82 6.67
CA TRP A 76 -29.19 7.16 6.25
C TRP A 76 -30.28 6.37 6.98
N ARG A 77 -29.94 5.27 7.66
CA ARG A 77 -30.91 4.45 8.38
C ARG A 77 -31.26 4.98 9.78
N ASN A 78 -30.46 5.93 10.28
CA ASN A 78 -30.64 6.60 11.58
C ASN A 78 -31.15 8.05 11.44
N HIS A 79 -31.59 8.46 10.25
CA HIS A 79 -32.36 9.67 9.98
C HIS A 79 -33.67 9.30 9.28
#